data_AF-A0A2H0RBR9-F1
#
_entry.id   AF-A0A2H0RBR9-F1
#
_cell.length_a   1.000
_cell.length_b   1.000
_cell.length_c   1.000
_cell.angle_alpha   90.00
_cell.angle_beta   90.00
_cell.angle_gamma   90.00
#
_symmetry.space_group_name_H-M   'P 1'
#
loop_
_entity.id
_entity.type
_entity.pdbx_description
1 polymer ?
#
loop_
_entity_poly.entity_id
_entity_poly.type
_entity_poly.pdbx_seq_one_letter_code
_entity_poly.pdbx_strand_id
1 'polypeptide(L)'
;MGNLTLNATIPTSTSITAQILDGSGNVYSNTLLPGNSTGFTSFPLDISTLPVDRNIGAGGGKIYRLMIKFYFATSDTNVTPYIDSFVLSYTTKQGDLSASTLANTPFP
;
A
#
# COMPACT_ATOMS: atom_id res chain seq x y z
N MET A 1 -10.35 5.67 4.94
CA MET A 1 -9.31 6.39 4.17
C MET A 1 -7.98 5.89 4.69
N GLY A 2 -7.01 5.62 3.82
CA GLY A 2 -5.70 5.12 4.22
C GLY A 2 -4.60 6.06 3.77
N ASN A 3 -3.58 6.23 4.59
CA ASN A 3 -2.35 6.94 4.27
C ASN A 3 -1.16 6.07 4.65
N LEU A 4 -0.13 6.12 3.82
CA LEU A 4 1.14 5.50 4.08
C LEU A 4 2.21 6.58 4.15
N THR A 5 2.96 6.57 5.25
CA THR A 5 4.10 7.47 5.43
C THR A 5 5.35 6.62 5.59
N LEU A 6 6.33 6.87 4.72
CA LEU A 6 7.67 6.33 4.83
C LEU A 6 8.56 7.38 5.49
N ASN A 7 9.17 7.08 6.64
CA ASN A 7 10.26 7.89 7.18
C ASN A 7 11.57 7.19 6.85
N ALA A 8 12.41 7.87 6.09
CA ALA A 8 13.66 7.30 5.60
C ALA A 8 14.71 8.41 5.56
N THR A 9 15.97 8.06 5.83
CA THR A 9 17.09 8.97 5.58
C THR A 9 17.62 8.65 4.20
N ILE A 10 17.27 9.50 3.24
CA ILE A 10 17.56 9.24 1.84
C ILE A 10 18.64 10.21 1.40
N PRO A 11 19.81 9.71 0.98
CA PRO A 11 20.92 10.55 0.56
C PRO A 11 20.58 11.43 -0.64
N THR A 12 21.39 12.48 -0.84
CA THR A 12 21.34 13.28 -2.06
C THR A 12 21.50 12.40 -3.29
N SER A 13 20.88 12.79 -4.40
CA SER A 13 20.95 12.04 -5.67
C SER A 13 20.39 10.61 -5.60
N THR A 14 19.60 10.29 -4.57
CA THR A 14 18.84 9.06 -4.48
C THR A 14 17.38 9.31 -4.83
N SER A 15 16.89 8.61 -5.83
CA SER A 15 15.47 8.55 -6.18
C SER A 15 14.78 7.35 -5.53
N ILE A 16 13.48 7.49 -5.26
CA ILE A 16 12.63 6.42 -4.72
C ILE A 16 11.47 6.20 -5.68
N THR A 17 11.19 4.94 -5.99
CA THR A 17 9.92 4.56 -6.57
C THR A 17 9.16 3.69 -5.57
N ALA A 18 7.95 4.11 -5.21
CA ALA A 18 7.04 3.33 -4.40
C ALA A 18 5.91 2.77 -5.26
N GLN A 19 5.74 1.45 -5.23
CA GLN A 19 4.67 0.76 -5.92
C GLN A 19 3.73 0.10 -4.93
N ILE A 20 2.44 0.20 -5.24
CA ILE A 20 1.39 -0.53 -4.54
C ILE A 20 0.89 -1.60 -5.49
N LEU A 21 0.90 -2.85 -5.01
CA LEU A 21 0.48 -4.00 -5.79
C LEU A 21 -0.55 -4.84 -5.05
N ASP A 22 -1.35 -5.59 -5.80
CA ASP A 22 -2.13 -6.70 -5.26
C ASP A 22 -1.25 -7.95 -5.00
N GLY A 23 -1.86 -9.00 -4.46
CA GLY A 23 -1.20 -10.28 -4.25
C GLY A 23 -0.79 -11.03 -5.53
N SER A 24 -1.26 -10.58 -6.70
CA SER A 24 -0.93 -11.12 -8.03
C SER A 24 0.19 -10.33 -8.72
N GLY A 25 0.61 -9.19 -8.16
CA GLY A 25 1.62 -8.29 -8.73
C GLY A 25 1.07 -7.21 -9.66
N ASN A 26 -0.25 -7.02 -9.75
CA ASN A 26 -0.84 -5.92 -10.50
C ASN A 26 -0.58 -4.59 -9.78
N VAL A 27 -0.11 -3.57 -10.51
CA VAL A 27 0.24 -2.27 -9.95
C VAL A 27 -1.00 -1.38 -9.88
N TYR A 28 -1.36 -0.92 -8.68
CA TYR A 28 -2.39 0.10 -8.45
C TYR A 28 -1.85 1.52 -8.45
N SER A 29 -0.64 1.70 -7.93
CA SER A 29 0.02 3.00 -7.85
C SER A 29 1.51 2.83 -8.07
N ASN A 30 2.11 3.82 -8.74
CA ASN A 30 3.54 3.89 -9.02
C ASN A 30 3.97 5.35 -8.88
N THR A 31 4.48 5.70 -7.70
CA THR A 31 4.85 7.08 -7.36
C THR A 31 6.36 7.20 -7.31
N LEU A 32 6.91 8.08 -8.14
CA LEU A 32 8.33 8.42 -8.17
C LEU A 32 8.55 9.69 -7.34
N LEU A 33 9.47 9.61 -6.39
CA LEU A 33 10.12 10.77 -5.78
C LEU A 33 11.50 10.93 -6.42
N PRO A 34 11.70 11.92 -7.30
CA PRO A 34 12.98 12.12 -7.95
C PRO A 34 14.03 12.52 -6.92
N GLY A 35 15.30 12.14 -7.13
CA GLY A 35 16.38 12.57 -6.25
C GLY A 35 16.50 14.09 -6.21
N ASN A 36 16.80 14.65 -5.03
CA ASN A 36 17.11 16.07 -4.88
C ASN A 36 18.51 16.26 -4.25
N SER A 37 18.96 17.50 -4.16
CA SER A 37 20.28 17.87 -3.61
C SER A 37 20.34 17.89 -2.07
N THR A 38 19.25 17.57 -1.37
CA THR A 38 19.15 17.65 0.10
C THR A 38 18.81 16.32 0.76
N GLY A 39 18.42 15.31 -0.02
CA GLY A 39 17.78 14.11 0.47
C GLY A 39 16.30 14.28 0.79
N PHE A 40 15.70 13.21 1.31
CA PHE A 40 14.31 13.16 1.79
C PHE A 40 14.26 12.54 3.18
N THR A 41 13.34 13.04 4.00
CA THR A 41 13.05 12.51 5.35
C THR A 41 11.68 11.85 5.44
N SER A 42 10.77 12.17 4.52
CA SER A 42 9.46 11.54 4.44
C SER A 42 8.98 11.41 2.99
N PHE A 43 8.17 10.38 2.74
CA PHE A 43 7.49 10.17 1.47
C PHE A 43 6.02 9.80 1.73
N PRO A 44 5.08 10.71 1.47
CA PRO A 44 3.66 10.43 1.62
C PRO A 44 3.14 9.67 0.40
N LEU A 45 2.42 8.57 0.64
CA LEU A 45 1.72 7.81 -0.38
C LEU A 45 0.25 7.70 0.01
N ASP A 46 -0.61 8.31 -0.80
CA ASP A 46 -2.06 8.20 -0.62
C ASP A 46 -2.57 6.87 -1.18
N ILE A 47 -3.29 6.13 -0.34
CA ILE A 47 -3.87 4.83 -0.67
C ILE A 47 -5.40 4.85 -0.52
N SER A 48 -5.98 6.05 -0.35
CA SER A 48 -7.40 6.24 -0.07
C SER A 48 -8.33 5.77 -1.18
N THR A 49 -7.85 5.75 -2.42
CA THR A 49 -8.61 5.36 -3.62
C THR A 49 -8.46 3.88 -3.98
N LEU A 50 -7.62 3.12 -3.25
CA LEU A 50 -7.44 1.71 -3.54
C LEU A 50 -8.75 0.95 -3.30
N PRO A 51 -9.19 0.12 -4.27
CA PRO A 51 -10.37 -0.70 -4.08
C PRO A 51 -10.13 -1.67 -2.92
N VAL A 52 -11.11 -1.78 -2.02
CA VAL A 52 -11.16 -2.87 -1.04
C VAL A 52 -11.66 -4.10 -1.77
N ASP A 53 -10.78 -4.71 -2.55
CA ASP A 53 -11.17 -5.81 -3.41
C ASP A 53 -11.31 -7.09 -2.56
N ARG A 54 -12.47 -7.73 -2.63
CA ARG A 54 -12.74 -9.02 -1.99
C ARG A 54 -12.69 -10.06 -3.09
N ASN A 55 -11.48 -10.58 -3.36
CA ASN A 55 -11.35 -11.71 -4.27
C ASN A 55 -11.83 -12.97 -3.55
N ILE A 56 -13.15 -13.15 -3.47
CA ILE A 56 -13.81 -14.40 -3.04
C ILE A 56 -13.71 -15.36 -4.22
N GLY A 57 -12.49 -15.81 -4.54
CA GLY A 57 -12.31 -16.96 -5.42
C GLY A 57 -12.89 -18.22 -4.75
N ALA A 58 -13.47 -19.11 -5.55
CA ALA A 58 -14.28 -20.28 -5.17
C ALA A 58 -13.60 -21.38 -4.31
N GLY A 59 -12.58 -21.07 -3.52
CA GLY A 59 -11.76 -22.03 -2.77
C GLY A 59 -11.33 -21.60 -1.37
N GLY A 60 -12.11 -20.74 -0.69
CA GLY A 60 -11.76 -20.26 0.66
C GLY A 60 -10.87 -19.02 0.61
N GLY A 61 -11.46 -17.90 0.21
CA GLY A 61 -10.80 -16.62 -0.04
C GLY A 61 -9.79 -16.23 1.04
N LYS A 62 -8.55 -15.97 0.62
CA LYS A 62 -7.54 -15.36 1.49
C LYS A 62 -7.86 -13.88 1.64
N ILE A 63 -7.64 -13.36 2.85
CA ILE A 63 -7.68 -11.93 3.13
C ILE A 63 -6.76 -11.23 2.13
N TYR A 64 -7.27 -10.19 1.48
CA TYR A 64 -6.56 -9.45 0.44
C TYR A 64 -5.19 -8.98 0.96
N ARG A 65 -4.11 -9.25 0.19
CA ARG A 65 -2.75 -8.84 0.53
C ARG A 65 -2.41 -7.58 -0.27
N LEU A 66 -2.24 -6.47 0.44
CA LEU A 66 -1.60 -5.29 -0.12
C LEU A 66 -0.09 -5.49 -0.09
N MET A 67 0.56 -5.39 -1.25
CA MET A 67 2.01 -5.44 -1.36
C MET A 67 2.54 -4.05 -1.66
N ILE A 68 3.61 -3.66 -0.98
CA ILE A 68 4.23 -2.36 -1.18
C ILE A 68 5.70 -2.59 -1.46
N LYS A 69 6.18 -2.01 -2.56
CA LYS A 69 7.51 -2.25 -3.08
C LYS A 69 8.24 -0.92 -3.22
N PHE A 70 9.40 -0.84 -2.60
CA PHE A 70 10.27 0.32 -2.68
C PHE A 70 11.49 -0.02 -3.53
N TYR A 71 11.79 0.87 -4.46
CA TYR A 71 13.01 0.84 -5.24
C TYR A 71 13.80 2.10 -4.94
N PHE A 72 15.07 1.92 -4.57
CA PHE A 72 16.01 3.01 -4.40
C PHE A 72 17.01 2.96 -5.54
N ALA A 73 17.22 4.11 -6.18
CA ALA A 73 18.27 4.28 -7.18
C ALA A 73 19.10 5.51 -6.84
N THR A 74 20.37 5.29 -6.52
CA THR A 74 21.36 6.32 -6.19
C THR A 74 22.43 6.37 -7.27
N SER A 75 22.91 7.57 -7.60
CA SER A 75 24.12 7.75 -8.41
C SER A 75 25.40 7.74 -7.58
N ASP A 76 25.31 7.86 -6.25
CA ASP A 76 26.44 7.78 -5.33
C ASP A 76 26.66 6.34 -4.87
N THR A 77 27.76 5.74 -5.29
CA THR A 77 28.10 4.34 -4.99
C THR A 77 28.64 4.13 -3.57
N ASN A 78 28.95 5.21 -2.85
CA ASN A 78 29.50 5.13 -1.49
C ASN A 78 28.41 5.21 -0.42
N VAL A 79 27.15 5.41 -0.81
CA VAL A 79 26.05 5.60 0.14
C VAL A 79 24.96 4.58 -0.08
N THR A 80 24.57 3.91 1.01
CA THR A 80 23.46 2.97 1.02
C THR A 80 22.22 3.65 1.61
N PRO A 81 21.14 3.82 0.84
CA PRO A 81 19.88 4.32 1.38
C PRO A 81 19.26 3.29 2.32
N TYR A 82 18.60 3.77 3.38
CA TYR A 82 17.88 2.90 4.31
C TYR A 82 16.55 3.52 4.72
N ILE A 83 15.59 2.65 5.01
CA ILE A 83 14.29 3.00 5.59
C ILE A 83 14.41 2.82 7.09
N ASP A 84 14.03 3.84 7.85
CA ASP A 84 14.00 3.75 9.31
C ASP A 84 12.65 3.24 9.80
N SER A 85 11.56 3.92 9.42
CA SER A 85 10.21 3.48 9.78
C SER A 85 9.24 3.55 8.62
N PHE A 86 8.32 2.58 8.65
CA PHE A 86 7.24 2.44 7.70
C PHE A 86 5.92 2.41 8.48
N VAL A 87 5.07 3.42 8.27
CA VAL A 87 3.83 3.58 9.03
C VAL A 87 2.64 3.55 8.06
N LEU A 88 1.75 2.59 8.30
CA LEU A 88 0.47 2.47 7.62
C LEU A 88 -0.65 2.90 8.57
N SER A 89 -1.43 3.90 8.17
CA SER A 89 -2.63 4.34 8.87
C SER A 89 -3.84 4.14 7.97
N TYR A 90 -4.90 3.51 8.49
CA TYR A 90 -6.14 3.36 7.75
C TYR A 90 -7.35 3.39 8.68
N THR A 91 -8.42 4.05 8.22
CA THR A 91 -9.73 3.96 8.88
C THR A 91 -10.42 2.69 8.43
N THR A 92 -10.70 1.77 9.37
CA THR A 92 -11.60 0.66 9.13
C THR A 92 -13.02 1.21 8.94
N LYS A 93 -13.69 0.82 7.85
CA LYS A 93 -15.14 0.94 7.76
C LYS A 93 -15.70 -0.42 8.11
N GLN A 94 -16.45 -0.51 9.21
CA GLN A 94 -17.24 -1.70 9.49
C GLN A 94 -18.19 -1.91 8.30
N GLY A 95 -18.25 -3.13 7.77
CA GLY A 95 -19.27 -3.47 6.77
C GLY A 95 -20.65 -3.26 7.36
N ASP A 96 -21.66 -3.07 6.50
CA ASP A 96 -23.05 -3.03 6.95
C ASP A 96 -23.34 -4.27 7.81
N LEU A 97 -23.66 -4.02 9.09
CA LEU A 97 -24.05 -5.04 10.06
C LEU A 97 -25.56 -5.30 10.04
N SER A 98 -26.29 -4.69 9.10
CA SER A 98 -27.70 -4.98 8.92
C SER A 98 -27.88 -6.49 8.73
N ALA A 99 -28.87 -7.04 9.44
CA ALA A 99 -29.21 -8.44 9.31
C ALA A 99 -29.58 -8.69 7.84
N SER A 100 -28.95 -9.68 7.21
CA SER A 100 -29.43 -10.16 5.91
C SER A 100 -30.88 -10.61 6.10
N THR A 101 -31.76 -10.21 5.18
CA THR A 101 -33.12 -10.76 5.13
C THR A 101 -33.01 -12.27 5.05
N LEU A 102 -33.38 -12.97 6.13
CA LEU A 102 -33.54 -14.42 6.15
C LEU A 102 -34.36 -14.82 4.91
N ALA A 103 -33.85 -15.79 4.15
CA ALA A 103 -34.61 -16.37 3.05
C ALA A 103 -35.92 -16.93 3.62
N ASN A 104 -37.03 -16.28 3.29
CA ASN A 104 -38.37 -16.61 3.77
C ASN A 104 -38.93 -17.80 2.99
N THR A 105 -38.15 -18.87 2.82
CA THR A 105 -38.61 -20.11 2.18
C THR A 105 -39.01 -21.09 3.29
N PRO A 106 -40.30 -21.46 3.40
CA PRO A 106 -40.72 -22.49 4.35
C PRO A 106 -39.95 -23.80 4.08
N PHE A 107 -39.48 -24.42 5.16
CA PHE A 107 -38.83 -25.74 5.12
C PHE A 107 -39.88 -26.81 4.77
N PRO A 108 -39.58 -27.76 3.86
CA PRO A 108 -40.50 -28.83 3.48
C PRO A 108 -40.74 -29.85 4.61
#